data_AF-A0A7C8IEN8-F1
#
_entry.id   AF-A0A7C8IEN8-F1
#
_cell.length_a   1.000
_cell.length_b   1.000
_cell.length_c   1.000
_cell.angle_alpha   90.00
_cell.angle_beta   90.00
_cell.angle_gamma   90.00
#
_symmetry.space_group_name_H-M   'P 1'
#
loop_
_entity.id
_entity.type
_entity.pdbx_description
1 polymer ?
#
loop_
_entity_poly.entity_id
_entity_poly.type
_entity_poly.pdbx_seq_one_letter_code
_entity_poly.pdbx_strand_id
1 'polypeptide(L)'
;ASSTVTFSSLPLELILEISDYLPRDGMLSLKLTSRFLHDAIPKGRLERTAPSPCARFAIRAYLTFTKPKPTHTRCILCKASYPHNQFSSYASPVHNSHPLDHDYPKVIEIPGRFCNLH
;
A
#
# COMPACT_ATOMS: atom_id res chain seq x y z
N ALA A 1 12.22 37.02 -14.46
CA ALA A 1 11.19 36.29 -13.69
C ALA A 1 11.32 34.81 -14.04
N SER A 2 11.62 33.95 -13.06
CA SER A 2 11.69 32.50 -13.30
C SER A 2 10.26 31.98 -13.35
N SER A 3 9.78 31.62 -14.54
CA SER A 3 8.50 30.91 -14.67
C SER A 3 8.65 29.54 -14.01
N THR A 4 7.86 29.29 -12.97
CA THR A 4 7.78 27.96 -12.37
C THR A 4 7.07 27.03 -13.34
N VAL A 5 7.83 26.10 -13.92
CA VAL A 5 7.26 25.05 -14.76
C VAL A 5 6.46 24.12 -13.84
N THR A 6 5.17 24.00 -14.11
CA THR A 6 4.27 23.08 -13.41
C THR A 6 3.94 21.90 -14.31
N PHE A 7 3.51 20.78 -13.72
CA PHE A 7 3.11 19.61 -14.51
C PHE A 7 1.98 19.94 -15.51
N SER A 8 1.03 20.80 -15.12
CA SER A 8 -0.08 21.24 -15.97
C SER A 8 0.36 22.16 -17.12
N SER A 9 1.56 22.74 -17.07
CA SER A 9 2.12 23.56 -18.16
C SER A 9 2.92 22.76 -19.18
N LEU A 10 3.03 21.44 -19.00
CA LEU A 10 3.65 20.57 -20.00
C LEU A 10 2.76 20.43 -21.24
N PRO A 11 3.36 20.26 -22.44
CA PRO A 11 2.64 19.81 -23.63
C PRO A 11 1.83 18.55 -23.35
N LEU A 12 0.65 18.46 -23.98
CA LEU A 12 -0.29 17.36 -23.78
C LEU A 12 0.34 16.01 -24.13
N GLU A 13 1.19 15.97 -25.16
CA GLU A 13 1.89 14.79 -25.64
C GLU A 13 2.75 14.19 -24.53
N LEU A 14 3.48 15.02 -23.79
CA LEU A 14 4.32 14.58 -22.67
C LEU A 14 3.49 14.09 -21.49
N ILE A 15 2.37 14.77 -21.19
CA ILE A 15 1.46 14.32 -20.12
C ILE A 15 0.89 12.94 -20.45
N LEU A 16 0.49 12.72 -21.71
CA LEU A 16 -0.02 11.44 -22.18
C LEU A 16 1.05 10.36 -22.15
N GLU A 17 2.28 10.67 -22.58
CA GLU A 17 3.42 9.74 -22.52
C GLU A 17 3.72 9.33 -21.07
N ILE A 18 3.80 10.28 -20.14
CA ILE A 18 4.00 9.99 -18.70
C ILE A 18 2.85 9.12 -18.17
N SER A 19 1.61 9.39 -18.60
CA SER A 19 0.45 8.64 -18.13
C SER A 19 0.48 7.16 -18.54
N ASP A 20 1.16 6.83 -19.64
CA ASP A 20 1.28 5.44 -20.13
C ASP A 20 2.18 4.56 -19.26
N TYR A 21 3.07 5.18 -18.47
CA TYR A 21 3.93 4.48 -17.52
C TYR A 21 3.29 4.32 -16.13
N LEU A 22 2.10 4.90 -15.91
CA LEU A 22 1.42 4.81 -14.62
C LEU A 22 0.54 3.55 -14.54
N PRO A 23 0.49 2.88 -13.37
CA PRO A 23 -0.54 1.89 -13.12
C PRO A 23 -1.92 2.55 -13.05
N ARG A 24 -2.98 1.76 -13.16
CA ARG A 24 -4.37 2.26 -13.22
C ARG A 24 -4.73 3.23 -12.10
N ASP A 25 -4.33 2.92 -10.87
CA ASP A 25 -4.54 3.74 -9.68
C ASP A 25 -3.74 5.05 -9.73
N GLY A 26 -2.54 5.04 -10.30
CA GLY A 26 -1.74 6.24 -10.53
C GLY A 26 -2.39 7.16 -11.57
N MET A 27 -2.85 6.61 -12.69
CA MET A 27 -3.58 7.36 -13.71
C MET A 27 -4.87 7.98 -13.16
N LEU A 28 -5.65 7.21 -12.38
CA LEU A 28 -6.85 7.71 -11.75
C LEU A 28 -6.54 8.88 -10.81
N SER A 29 -5.50 8.75 -9.99
CA SER A 29 -5.05 9.81 -9.08
C SER A 29 -4.65 11.07 -9.85
N LEU A 30 -3.93 10.92 -10.96
CA LEU A 30 -3.53 12.03 -11.83
C LEU A 30 -4.75 12.75 -12.43
N LYS A 31 -5.74 12.01 -12.92
CA LYS A 31 -7.00 12.56 -13.42
C LYS A 31 -7.79 13.33 -12.38
N LEU A 32 -7.72 12.91 -11.11
CA LEU A 32 -8.43 13.56 -10.01
C LEU A 32 -7.71 14.78 -9.45
N THR A 33 -6.46 15.03 -9.89
CA THR A 33 -5.65 16.16 -9.39
C THR A 33 -6.15 17.51 -9.93
N SER A 34 -6.65 17.56 -11.17
CA SER A 34 -7.19 18.80 -11.75
C SER A 34 -8.20 18.52 -12.86
N ARG A 35 -9.07 19.50 -13.15
CA ARG A 35 -10.03 19.41 -14.28
C ARG A 35 -9.33 19.26 -15.63
N PHE A 36 -8.25 20.01 -15.84
CA PHE A 36 -7.45 19.90 -17.07
C PHE A 36 -6.94 18.47 -17.30
N LEU A 37 -6.34 17.84 -16.27
CA LEU A 37 -5.85 16.47 -16.38
C LEU A 37 -6.98 15.44 -16.50
N HIS A 38 -8.14 15.72 -15.89
CA HIS A 38 -9.32 14.88 -16.03
C HIS A 38 -9.77 14.76 -17.49
N ASP A 39 -9.77 15.88 -18.21
CA ASP A 39 -10.22 15.98 -19.59
C ASP A 39 -9.12 15.53 -20.57
N ALA A 40 -7.85 15.84 -20.26
CA ALA A 40 -6.69 15.49 -21.08
C ALA A 40 -6.46 13.98 -21.20
N ILE A 41 -6.65 13.21 -20.12
CA ILE A 41 -6.32 11.77 -20.11
C ILE A 41 -7.55 10.94 -20.54
N PRO A 42 -7.52 10.23 -21.68
CA PRO A 42 -8.68 9.48 -22.17
C PRO A 42 -9.04 8.30 -21.26
N LYS A 43 -10.34 8.04 -21.09
CA LYS A 43 -10.83 6.88 -20.30
C LYS A 43 -10.30 5.54 -20.83
N GLY A 44 -10.19 5.38 -22.14
CA GLY A 44 -9.70 4.15 -22.76
C GLY A 44 -8.27 3.76 -22.39
N ARG A 45 -7.42 4.71 -21.94
CA ARG A 45 -6.07 4.39 -21.43
C ARG A 45 -6.13 3.75 -20.04
N LEU A 46 -7.09 4.17 -19.20
CA LEU A 46 -7.26 3.65 -17.84
C LEU A 46 -7.64 2.16 -17.82
N GLU A 47 -8.39 1.71 -18.82
CA GLU A 47 -8.84 0.31 -18.91
C GLU A 47 -7.73 -0.65 -19.33
N ARG A 48 -6.70 -0.15 -20.03
CA ARG A 48 -5.58 -0.95 -20.54
C ARG A 48 -4.56 -1.32 -19.47
N THR A 49 -4.47 -0.55 -18.39
CA THR A 49 -3.48 -0.77 -17.33
C THR A 49 -4.07 -1.56 -16.18
N ALA A 50 -3.26 -2.38 -15.53
CA ALA A 50 -3.66 -3.08 -14.31
C ALA A 50 -3.48 -2.16 -13.09
N PRO A 51 -4.32 -2.30 -12.04
CA PRO A 51 -4.06 -1.68 -10.76
C PRO A 51 -2.77 -2.22 -10.13
N SER A 52 -2.05 -1.34 -9.44
CA SER A 52 -0.84 -1.69 -8.69
C SER A 52 -1.13 -2.82 -7.67
N PRO A 53 -0.11 -3.60 -7.26
CA PRO A 53 -0.29 -4.58 -6.19
C PRO A 53 -0.93 -3.97 -4.94
N CYS A 54 -0.49 -2.79 -4.52
CA CYS A 54 -1.03 -2.06 -3.38
C CYS A 54 -2.51 -1.72 -3.57
N ALA A 55 -2.90 -1.17 -4.72
CA ALA A 55 -4.29 -0.88 -5.03
C ALA A 55 -5.16 -2.15 -5.08
N ARG A 56 -4.65 -3.25 -5.66
CA ARG A 56 -5.35 -4.55 -5.63
C ARG A 56 -5.57 -5.04 -4.21
N PHE A 57 -4.58 -4.91 -3.33
CA PHE A 57 -4.74 -5.27 -1.92
C PHE A 57 -5.75 -4.38 -1.21
N ALA A 58 -5.71 -3.07 -1.44
CA ALA A 58 -6.66 -2.13 -0.86
C ALA A 58 -8.09 -2.42 -1.31
N ILE A 59 -8.31 -2.63 -2.61
CA ILE A 59 -9.62 -3.01 -3.18
C ILE A 59 -10.10 -4.32 -2.58
N ARG A 60 -9.25 -5.36 -2.56
CA ARG A 60 -9.61 -6.64 -1.94
C ARG A 60 -9.95 -6.45 -0.47
N ALA A 61 -9.15 -5.73 0.30
CA ALA A 61 -9.40 -5.47 1.72
C ALA A 61 -10.73 -4.75 1.93
N TYR A 62 -11.05 -3.75 1.10
CA TYR A 62 -12.32 -3.02 1.14
C TYR A 62 -13.51 -3.93 0.81
N LEU A 63 -13.41 -4.74 -0.25
CA LEU A 63 -14.49 -5.65 -0.68
C LEU A 63 -14.66 -6.87 0.23
N THR A 64 -13.56 -7.38 0.82
CA THR A 64 -13.58 -8.51 1.76
C THR A 64 -13.89 -8.07 3.20
N PHE A 65 -14.21 -6.80 3.43
CA PHE A 65 -14.55 -6.28 4.76
C PHE A 65 -15.93 -6.79 5.22
N THR A 66 -16.08 -8.10 5.38
CA THR A 66 -16.98 -8.66 6.37
C THR A 66 -16.44 -8.21 7.72
N LYS A 67 -17.11 -7.26 8.38
CA LYS A 67 -16.75 -6.66 9.69
C LYS A 67 -15.66 -7.47 10.41
N PRO A 68 -14.37 -7.08 10.33
CA PRO A 68 -13.33 -7.86 10.97
C PRO A 68 -13.68 -7.97 12.44
N LYS A 69 -13.64 -9.19 12.97
CA LYS A 69 -13.70 -9.36 14.42
C LYS A 69 -12.64 -8.42 14.98
N PRO A 70 -12.97 -7.51 15.92
CA PRO A 70 -12.03 -6.51 16.44
C PRO A 70 -10.83 -7.12 17.16
N THR A 71 -10.75 -8.45 17.21
CA THR A 71 -9.68 -9.24 17.78
C THR A 71 -8.64 -9.72 16.75
N HIS A 72 -8.85 -9.52 15.44
CA HIS A 72 -7.99 -10.07 14.37
C HIS A 72 -7.43 -9.00 13.43
N THR A 73 -6.19 -9.19 12.98
CA THR A 73 -5.49 -8.37 11.99
C THR A 73 -4.94 -9.24 10.87
N ARG A 74 -4.85 -8.69 9.65
CA ARG A 74 -4.27 -9.37 8.48
C ARG A 74 -2.80 -8.99 8.33
N CYS A 75 -1.94 -10.00 8.17
CA CYS A 75 -0.52 -9.78 7.91
C CYS A 75 -0.29 -9.25 6.49
N ILE A 76 0.56 -8.23 6.34
CA ILE A 76 0.89 -7.65 5.03
C ILE A 76 1.83 -8.55 4.22
N LEU A 77 2.60 -9.44 4.83
CA LEU A 77 3.52 -10.35 4.12
C LEU A 77 2.81 -11.63 3.66
N CYS A 78 2.43 -12.53 4.57
CA CYS A 78 1.75 -13.80 4.23
C CYS A 78 0.26 -13.66 3.89
N LYS A 79 -0.34 -12.49 4.09
CA LYS A 79 -1.75 -12.22 3.76
C LYS A 79 -2.76 -13.05 4.56
N ALA A 80 -2.36 -13.78 5.59
CA ALA A 80 -3.23 -14.50 6.52
C ALA A 80 -3.78 -13.57 7.62
N SER A 81 -4.93 -13.94 8.20
CA SER A 81 -5.56 -13.22 9.30
C SER A 81 -5.28 -13.94 10.62
N TYR A 82 -4.75 -13.21 11.61
CA TYR A 82 -4.37 -13.74 12.91
C TYR A 82 -4.95 -12.87 14.04
N PRO A 83 -5.07 -13.38 15.27
CA PRO A 83 -5.45 -12.55 16.41
C PRO A 83 -4.39 -11.47 16.69
N HIS A 84 -4.78 -10.34 17.28
CA HIS A 84 -3.88 -9.20 17.54
C HIS A 84 -2.62 -9.56 18.32
N ASN A 85 -2.68 -10.56 19.20
CA ASN A 85 -1.54 -11.03 19.97
C ASN A 85 -0.39 -11.58 19.10
N GLN A 86 -0.67 -12.02 17.87
CA GLN A 86 0.34 -12.48 16.91
C GLN A 86 1.01 -11.34 16.12
N PHE A 87 0.65 -10.09 16.40
CA PHE A 87 1.33 -8.89 15.85
C PHE A 87 2.21 -8.21 16.91
N SER A 88 2.47 -8.93 18.01
CA SER A 88 3.39 -8.52 19.06
C SER A 88 4.65 -9.38 19.00
N SER A 89 5.80 -8.73 19.21
CA SER A 89 7.12 -9.35 19.35
C SER A 89 7.19 -10.41 20.45
N TYR A 90 6.36 -10.25 21.49
CA TYR A 90 6.28 -11.18 22.63
C TYR A 90 5.72 -12.56 22.26
N ALA A 91 4.98 -12.66 21.14
CA ALA A 91 4.40 -13.92 20.68
C ALA A 91 5.29 -14.66 19.67
N SER A 92 6.47 -14.14 19.32
CA SER A 92 7.35 -14.78 18.34
C SER A 92 7.98 -16.07 18.90
N PRO A 93 7.99 -17.19 18.15
CA PRO A 93 8.63 -18.44 18.58
C PRO A 93 10.11 -18.30 18.95
N VAL A 94 10.79 -17.29 18.39
CA VAL A 94 12.20 -16.98 18.68
C VAL A 94 12.38 -16.57 20.15
N HIS A 95 11.38 -15.93 20.76
CA HIS A 95 11.41 -15.49 22.15
C HIS A 95 11.34 -16.64 23.17
N ASN A 96 10.80 -17.80 22.76
CA ASN A 96 10.60 -18.95 23.66
C ASN A 96 11.76 -19.95 23.66
N SER A 97 12.87 -19.64 22.98
CA SER A 97 13.98 -20.58 22.73
C SER A 97 15.25 -20.36 23.55
N HIS A 98 15.30 -19.36 24.44
CA HIS A 98 16.48 -19.11 25.29
C HIS A 98 16.20 -19.34 26.78
N PRO A 99 16.85 -20.32 27.44
CA PRO A 99 16.89 -20.39 28.89
C PRO A 99 17.89 -19.36 29.44
N LEU A 100 17.37 -18.51 30.34
CA LEU A 100 18.05 -17.82 31.44
C LEU A 100 19.54 -17.51 31.27
N ASP A 101 19.88 -16.31 30.79
CA ASP A 101 20.91 -15.51 31.45
C ASP A 101 20.72 -14.02 31.16
N HIS A 102 21.15 -13.18 32.09
CA HIS A 102 20.96 -11.73 32.11
C HIS A 102 21.35 -11.01 30.80
N ASP A 103 20.38 -10.57 30.03
CA ASP A 103 20.41 -9.28 29.33
C ASP A 103 19.00 -8.92 28.84
N TYR A 104 18.65 -7.64 28.86
CA TYR A 104 17.29 -7.18 28.55
C TYR A 104 16.81 -7.74 27.19
N PRO A 105 15.57 -8.26 27.08
CA PRO A 105 15.08 -8.78 25.80
C PRO A 105 15.11 -7.64 24.80
N LYS A 106 15.95 -7.77 23.77
CA LYS A 106 15.96 -6.88 22.62
C LYS A 106 14.61 -7.05 21.93
N VAL A 107 13.63 -6.23 22.33
CA VAL A 107 12.31 -6.22 21.73
C VAL A 107 12.49 -5.76 20.29
N ILE A 108 12.56 -6.72 19.36
CA ILE A 108 12.52 -6.41 17.94
C ILE A 108 11.08 -5.98 17.69
N GLU A 109 10.87 -4.68 17.57
CA GLU A 109 9.56 -4.13 17.23
C GLU A 109 9.13 -4.71 15.89
N ILE A 110 8.01 -5.45 15.88
CA ILE A 110 7.41 -5.93 14.66
C ILE A 110 6.72 -4.73 13.99
N PRO A 111 7.05 -4.39 12.73
CA PRO A 111 6.38 -3.31 12.03
C PRO A 111 4.87 -3.55 11.97
N GLY A 112 4.09 -2.47 12.02
CA GLY A 112 2.63 -2.56 12.03
C GLY A 112 2.09 -3.45 10.90
N ARG A 113 1.18 -4.38 11.24
CA ARG A 113 0.57 -5.37 10.33
C ARG A 113 1.51 -6.47 9.81
N PHE A 114 2.67 -6.71 10.42
CA PHE A 114 3.44 -7.94 10.23
C PHE A 114 3.11 -8.92 11.36
N CYS A 115 2.90 -10.20 11.04
CA CYS A 115 2.72 -11.23 12.07
C CYS A 115 4.09 -11.72 12.58
N ASN A 116 4.13 -12.20 13.81
CA ASN A 116 5.28 -12.79 14.53
C ASN A 116 5.92 -14.04 13.90
N LEU A 117 5.35 -14.57 12.82
CA LEU A 117 5.93 -15.62 11.98
C LEU A 117 6.87 -15.07 10.90
N HIS A 118 7.05 -13.74 10.83
CA HIS A 118 7.88 -12.99 9.90
C HIS A 118 8.59 -11.85 10.62
#